data_AF-A0AAV8HV22-F1
#
_entry.id   AF-A0AAV8HV22-F1
#
_cell.length_a   1.000
_cell.length_b   1.000
_cell.length_c   1.000
_cell.angle_alpha   90.00
_cell.angle_beta   90.00
_cell.angle_gamma   90.00
#
_symmetry.space_group_name_H-M   'P 1'
#
loop_
_entity.id
_entity.type
_entity.pdbx_description
1 polymer ?
#
loop_
_entity_poly.entity_id
_entity_poly.type
_entity_poly.pdbx_seq_one_letter_code
_entity_poly.pdbx_strand_id
1 'polypeptide(L)'
;MASQEHHHHHHHDHEHDHDHHHHHTHEDGTDHGKANSWVGPDGRVYHSHDGLAPHSHEPIYSPGFFTKRAPLISSRDFKERAFTVGIGGPVGTGKTALMLALCQFLRDKYSLAAVTNDIFTKEDGEFLIKHGALPEERIRAVETGGCPHAAIREDISINLGPLEELSNLYKTDILLCESGGDNLAANFSRELADYIIYIIDVSGGDKIPRKGGPGITQADLLVINKTDLAPAVGADLKVMERDALKMREGGPFVFAQVKHGVGVEEIVNYILQSWEVATGNKRH
;
A
#
# COMPACT_ATOMS: atom_id res chain seq x y z
N MET A 1 -52.09 -34.34 41.66
CA MET A 1 -52.62 -34.74 40.33
C MET A 1 -51.43 -34.60 39.37
N ALA A 2 -50.56 -35.61 39.21
CA ALA A 2 -50.72 -36.83 38.41
C ALA A 2 -51.21 -36.48 36.98
N SER A 3 -50.53 -36.83 35.88
CA SER A 3 -49.82 -38.09 35.60
C SER A 3 -48.92 -38.05 34.34
N GLN A 4 -47.81 -38.80 34.41
CA GLN A 4 -47.17 -39.73 33.42
C GLN A 4 -46.64 -39.20 32.07
N GLU A 5 -45.34 -39.28 31.75
CA GLU A 5 -44.41 -40.43 31.49
C GLU A 5 -44.63 -41.17 30.17
N HIS A 6 -43.59 -41.21 29.31
CA HIS A 6 -42.94 -42.45 28.86
C HIS A 6 -41.63 -42.18 28.08
N HIS A 7 -40.53 -42.70 28.63
CA HIS A 7 -39.24 -42.94 27.96
C HIS A 7 -39.32 -44.22 27.12
N HIS A 8 -38.52 -44.33 26.04
CA HIS A 8 -37.82 -45.58 25.69
C HIS A 8 -36.52 -45.30 24.92
N HIS A 9 -35.41 -45.65 25.55
CA HIS A 9 -34.12 -45.94 24.92
C HIS A 9 -34.15 -47.33 24.29
N HIS A 10 -33.51 -47.51 23.15
CA HIS A 10 -32.92 -48.80 22.76
C HIS A 10 -31.55 -48.57 22.10
N HIS A 11 -30.52 -49.02 22.81
CA HIS A 11 -29.21 -49.38 22.26
C HIS A 11 -29.36 -50.70 21.49
N HIS A 12 -28.70 -50.80 20.35
CA HIS A 12 -28.26 -52.07 19.77
C HIS A 12 -26.87 -51.88 19.16
N ASP A 13 -25.87 -52.46 19.82
CA ASP A 13 -24.58 -52.81 19.23
C ASP A 13 -24.79 -53.96 18.25
N HIS A 14 -24.20 -53.86 17.06
CA HIS A 14 -23.89 -54.98 16.19
C HIS A 14 -22.59 -54.68 15.44
N GLU A 15 -21.49 -55.26 15.91
CA GLU A 15 -20.32 -55.55 15.10
C GLU A 15 -20.69 -56.58 14.03
N HIS A 16 -20.41 -56.26 12.77
CA HIS A 16 -20.24 -57.25 11.71
C HIS A 16 -19.15 -56.77 10.75
N ASP A 17 -17.97 -57.38 10.88
CA ASP A 17 -16.96 -57.50 9.83
C ASP A 17 -17.61 -58.11 8.57
N HIS A 18 -17.57 -57.37 7.47
CA HIS A 18 -17.67 -57.93 6.13
C HIS A 18 -16.80 -57.14 5.16
N ASP A 19 -15.62 -57.70 4.90
CA ASP A 19 -14.83 -57.48 3.70
C ASP A 19 -15.71 -57.63 2.45
N HIS A 20 -16.00 -56.52 1.80
CA HIS A 20 -16.49 -56.51 0.43
C HIS A 20 -15.64 -55.57 -0.42
N HIS A 21 -14.62 -56.19 -1.04
CA HIS A 21 -13.95 -55.69 -2.22
C HIS A 21 -14.98 -55.38 -3.32
N HIS A 22 -15.37 -54.12 -3.45
CA HIS A 22 -16.00 -53.63 -4.67
C HIS A 22 -14.93 -53.05 -5.60
N HIS A 23 -14.51 -53.91 -6.50
CA HIS A 23 -13.70 -53.60 -7.67
C HIS A 23 -14.55 -52.77 -8.64
N HIS A 24 -14.53 -51.44 -8.50
CA HIS A 24 -15.02 -50.55 -9.55
C HIS A 24 -13.92 -50.34 -10.57
N THR A 25 -13.99 -51.09 -11.67
CA THR A 25 -13.30 -50.77 -12.91
C THR A 25 -13.92 -49.48 -13.47
N HIS A 26 -13.28 -48.35 -13.21
CA HIS A 26 -13.47 -47.16 -14.03
C HIS A 26 -12.53 -47.29 -15.23
N GLU A 27 -13.13 -47.33 -16.42
CA GLU A 27 -12.42 -47.17 -17.68
C GLU A 27 -11.65 -45.85 -17.66
N ASP A 28 -10.32 -45.94 -17.68
CA ASP A 28 -9.40 -44.82 -17.82
C ASP A 28 -9.65 -44.10 -19.14
N GLY A 29 -10.27 -42.94 -19.05
CA GLY A 29 -10.64 -42.13 -20.20
C GLY A 29 -10.82 -40.67 -19.85
N THR A 30 -9.89 -40.05 -19.12
CA THR A 30 -9.64 -38.59 -19.18
C THR A 30 -8.20 -38.29 -18.76
N ASP A 31 -7.41 -37.81 -19.72
CA ASP A 31 -6.05 -37.30 -19.55
C ASP A 31 -6.08 -36.10 -18.60
N HIS A 32 -5.56 -36.27 -17.38
CA HIS A 32 -5.31 -35.16 -16.47
C HIS A 32 -4.26 -34.25 -17.11
N GLY A 33 -4.70 -33.09 -17.63
CA GLY A 33 -3.89 -32.10 -18.32
C GLY A 33 -2.59 -31.78 -17.57
N LYS A 34 -1.48 -32.36 -18.02
CA LYS A 34 -0.15 -31.95 -17.61
C LYS A 34 0.06 -30.52 -18.10
N ALA A 35 0.27 -29.59 -17.17
CA ALA A 35 0.77 -28.26 -17.50
C ALA A 35 2.11 -28.43 -18.23
N ASN A 36 2.12 -28.24 -19.55
CA ASN A 36 3.33 -28.31 -20.35
C ASN A 36 3.99 -26.94 -20.33
N SER A 37 5.20 -26.86 -19.78
CA SER A 37 6.05 -25.67 -19.86
C SER A 37 7.22 -25.91 -20.81
N TRP A 38 7.52 -24.98 -21.72
CA TRP A 38 8.66 -25.07 -22.64
C TRP A 38 9.29 -23.70 -22.90
N VAL A 39 10.53 -23.68 -23.38
CA VAL A 39 11.23 -22.45 -23.78
C VAL A 39 10.99 -22.20 -25.27
N GLY A 40 10.47 -21.02 -25.61
CA GLY A 40 10.19 -20.63 -26.99
C GLY A 40 11.46 -20.19 -27.75
N PRO A 41 11.37 -20.03 -29.09
CA PRO A 41 12.48 -19.57 -29.92
C PRO A 41 13.01 -18.17 -29.55
N ASP A 42 12.22 -17.39 -28.83
CA ASP A 42 12.54 -16.06 -28.31
C ASP A 42 13.18 -16.08 -26.89
N GLY A 43 13.44 -17.28 -26.35
CA GLY A 43 14.03 -17.47 -25.03
C GLY A 43 13.04 -17.32 -23.86
N ARG A 44 11.75 -17.09 -24.11
CA ARG A 44 10.73 -16.97 -23.06
C ARG A 44 10.20 -18.32 -22.63
N VAL A 45 9.83 -18.46 -21.35
CA VAL A 45 9.16 -19.66 -20.85
C VAL A 45 7.66 -19.54 -21.09
N TYR A 46 7.12 -20.45 -21.89
CA TYR A 46 5.70 -20.58 -22.19
C TYR A 46 5.09 -21.68 -21.33
N HIS A 47 3.84 -21.49 -20.95
CA HIS A 47 3.01 -22.54 -20.37
C HIS A 47 1.61 -22.50 -21.00
N SER A 48 0.95 -23.66 -21.04
CA SER A 48 -0.45 -23.75 -21.40
C SER A 48 -1.21 -24.63 -20.41
N HIS A 49 -2.45 -24.23 -20.16
CA HIS A 49 -3.42 -24.97 -19.35
C HIS A 49 -4.67 -25.14 -20.20
N ASP A 50 -5.28 -26.33 -20.17
CA ASP A 50 -6.62 -26.64 -20.66
C ASP A 50 -6.96 -26.10 -22.06
N GLY A 51 -6.05 -26.28 -23.03
CA GLY A 51 -6.30 -25.91 -24.43
C GLY A 51 -6.27 -24.40 -24.73
N LEU A 52 -5.85 -23.56 -23.78
CA LEU A 52 -5.58 -22.15 -24.03
C LEU A 52 -4.30 -21.96 -24.86
N ALA A 53 -4.27 -20.86 -25.64
CA ALA A 53 -3.08 -20.48 -26.38
C ALA A 53 -1.86 -20.33 -25.43
N PRO A 54 -0.68 -20.81 -25.82
CA PRO A 54 0.53 -20.66 -25.02
C PRO A 54 0.82 -19.19 -24.75
N HIS A 55 1.07 -18.86 -23.48
CA HIS A 55 1.47 -17.51 -23.09
C HIS A 55 2.73 -17.57 -22.24
N SER A 56 3.49 -16.48 -22.28
CA SER A 56 4.67 -16.28 -21.46
C SER A 56 4.48 -15.06 -20.57
N HIS A 57 4.94 -15.18 -19.33
CA HIS A 57 5.12 -14.04 -18.44
C HIS A 57 6.61 -13.94 -18.16
N GLU A 58 7.16 -12.73 -18.23
CA GLU A 58 8.51 -12.48 -17.76
C GLU A 58 8.46 -12.49 -16.22
N PRO A 59 9.15 -13.41 -15.53
CA PRO A 59 9.07 -13.45 -14.08
C PRO A 59 9.71 -12.19 -13.51
N ILE A 60 8.93 -11.39 -12.78
CA ILE A 60 9.51 -10.35 -11.93
C ILE A 60 10.11 -11.06 -10.72
N TYR A 61 11.43 -11.31 -10.77
CA TYR A 61 12.13 -12.13 -9.79
C TYR A 61 12.28 -11.48 -8.40
N SER A 62 11.91 -10.20 -8.24
CA SER A 62 12.06 -9.50 -6.97
C SER A 62 10.95 -8.47 -6.72
N PRO A 63 10.43 -8.39 -5.49
CA PRO A 63 9.53 -7.32 -5.06
C PRO A 63 10.21 -5.94 -4.92
N GLY A 64 11.50 -5.83 -5.26
CA GLY A 64 12.34 -4.65 -5.08
C GLY A 64 13.31 -4.79 -3.90
N PHE A 65 14.32 -3.93 -3.87
CA PHE A 65 15.35 -3.85 -2.81
C PHE A 65 15.46 -2.41 -2.31
N PHE A 66 15.45 -2.21 -1.00
CA PHE A 66 15.52 -0.88 -0.38
C PHE A 66 16.82 -0.15 -0.73
N THR A 67 17.92 -0.88 -0.75
CA THR A 67 19.25 -0.38 -1.12
C THR A 67 19.36 0.04 -2.59
N LYS A 68 18.44 -0.43 -3.45
CA LYS A 68 18.39 -0.11 -4.89
C LYS A 68 17.27 0.86 -5.26
N ARG A 69 16.63 1.50 -4.28
CA ARG A 69 15.62 2.53 -4.57
C ARG A 69 16.28 3.70 -5.30
N ALA A 70 15.51 4.35 -6.17
CA ALA A 70 16.00 5.53 -6.89
C ALA A 70 16.40 6.62 -5.87
N PRO A 71 17.61 7.22 -6.02
CA PRO A 71 18.07 8.27 -5.12
C PRO A 71 17.30 9.58 -5.34
N LEU A 72 17.51 10.54 -4.44
CA LEU A 72 17.06 11.92 -4.64
C LEU A 72 17.67 12.50 -5.91
N ILE A 73 16.91 13.33 -6.62
CA ILE A 73 17.39 14.05 -7.80
C ILE A 73 18.27 15.21 -7.32
N SER A 74 19.59 15.07 -7.44
CA SER A 74 20.56 16.04 -6.93
C SER A 74 20.50 17.41 -7.61
N SER A 75 19.90 17.50 -8.81
CA SER A 75 19.74 18.73 -9.58
C SER A 75 18.41 19.44 -9.34
N ARG A 76 17.61 19.02 -8.35
CA ARG A 76 16.31 19.65 -8.06
C ARG A 76 16.48 21.08 -7.57
N ASP A 77 15.80 22.04 -8.21
CA ASP A 77 15.62 23.38 -7.66
C ASP A 77 14.33 23.45 -6.84
N PHE A 78 14.48 23.48 -5.51
CA PHE A 78 13.36 23.56 -4.58
C PHE A 78 12.64 24.93 -4.57
N LYS A 79 13.12 25.92 -5.33
CA LYS A 79 12.41 27.19 -5.53
C LYS A 79 11.37 27.12 -6.63
N GLU A 80 11.57 26.27 -7.64
CA GLU A 80 10.59 26.05 -8.70
C GLU A 80 9.45 25.17 -8.20
N ARG A 81 9.80 24.08 -7.51
CA ARG A 81 8.86 23.19 -6.84
C ARG A 81 9.41 22.78 -5.49
N ALA A 82 8.70 23.18 -4.44
CA ALA A 82 9.08 22.84 -3.08
C ALA A 82 9.16 21.34 -2.84
N PHE A 83 9.88 20.96 -1.79
CA PHE A 83 10.13 19.57 -1.44
C PHE A 83 8.82 18.81 -1.31
N THR A 84 8.63 17.80 -2.15
CA THR A 84 7.36 17.10 -2.28
C THR A 84 7.38 15.75 -1.58
N VAL A 85 6.45 15.56 -0.64
CA VAL A 85 6.22 14.30 0.05
C VAL A 85 5.07 13.56 -0.63
N GLY A 86 5.38 12.44 -1.28
CA GLY A 86 4.39 11.54 -1.85
C GLY A 86 3.89 10.53 -0.83
N ILE A 87 2.57 10.42 -0.66
CA ILE A 87 1.92 9.50 0.29
C ILE A 87 1.10 8.51 -0.53
N GLY A 88 1.64 7.31 -0.70
CA GLY A 88 1.04 6.22 -1.47
C GLY A 88 0.64 5.04 -0.61
N GLY A 89 -0.21 4.17 -1.13
CA GLY A 89 -0.63 2.97 -0.40
C GLY A 89 -2.01 2.46 -0.79
N PRO A 90 -2.38 1.25 -0.33
CA PRO A 90 -3.68 0.67 -0.63
C PRO A 90 -4.90 1.50 -0.26
N VAL A 91 -6.03 1.14 -0.88
CA VAL A 91 -7.33 1.75 -0.58
C VAL A 91 -7.62 1.57 0.91
N GLY A 92 -8.02 2.65 1.58
CA GLY A 92 -8.45 2.63 2.97
C GLY A 92 -7.35 2.50 4.03
N THR A 93 -6.06 2.54 3.69
CA THR A 93 -4.97 2.39 4.69
C THR A 93 -4.77 3.61 5.60
N GLY A 94 -5.40 4.73 5.28
CA GLY A 94 -5.37 5.96 6.08
C GLY A 94 -4.44 7.05 5.54
N LYS A 95 -4.21 7.09 4.21
CA LYS A 95 -3.45 8.14 3.52
C LYS A 95 -4.00 9.54 3.82
N THR A 96 -5.28 9.78 3.59
CA THR A 96 -5.96 11.07 3.86
C THR A 96 -5.93 11.44 5.35
N ALA A 97 -6.03 10.45 6.24
CA ALA A 97 -5.88 10.68 7.68
C ALA A 97 -4.44 11.12 8.03
N LEU A 98 -3.44 10.57 7.35
CA LEU A 98 -2.05 10.97 7.51
C LEU A 98 -1.82 12.37 6.92
N MET A 99 -2.39 12.67 5.75
CA MET A 99 -2.39 14.03 5.17
C MET A 99 -2.92 15.06 6.17
N LEU A 100 -4.09 14.81 6.76
CA LEU A 100 -4.68 15.69 7.77
C LEU A 100 -3.74 15.90 8.96
N ALA A 101 -3.19 14.82 9.51
CA ALA A 101 -2.30 14.87 10.67
C ALA A 101 -0.99 15.63 10.36
N LEU A 102 -0.39 15.40 9.19
CA LEU A 102 0.81 16.10 8.74
C LEU A 102 0.54 17.61 8.56
N CYS A 103 -0.56 17.97 7.90
CA CYS A 103 -0.97 19.37 7.75
C CYS A 103 -1.11 20.05 9.11
N GLN A 104 -1.85 19.45 10.04
CA GLN A 104 -2.08 20.03 11.37
C GLN A 104 -0.78 20.16 12.18
N PHE A 105 0.15 19.21 12.06
CA PHE A 105 1.40 19.24 12.79
C PHE A 105 2.38 20.29 12.24
N LEU A 106 2.41 20.50 10.92
CA LEU A 106 3.44 21.28 10.24
C LEU A 106 3.01 22.72 9.91
N ARG A 107 1.72 22.98 9.67
CA ARG A 107 1.24 24.26 9.08
C ARG A 107 1.54 25.53 9.88
N ASP A 108 1.78 25.41 11.18
CA ASP A 108 2.08 26.57 12.04
C ASP A 108 3.55 27.00 11.93
N LYS A 109 4.42 26.11 11.42
CA LYS A 109 5.87 26.33 11.30
C LYS A 109 6.35 26.36 9.85
N TYR A 110 5.59 25.78 8.92
CA TYR A 110 5.97 25.62 7.51
C TYR A 110 4.83 26.06 6.60
N SER A 111 5.16 26.71 5.48
CA SER A 111 4.19 26.99 4.42
C SER A 111 3.89 25.71 3.64
N LEU A 112 2.66 25.21 3.75
CA LEU A 112 2.24 23.94 3.12
C LEU A 112 1.23 24.17 2.00
N ALA A 113 1.18 23.21 1.08
CA ALA A 113 0.03 22.98 0.20
C ALA A 113 -0.12 21.49 -0.08
N ALA A 114 -1.32 21.08 -0.46
CA ALA A 114 -1.67 19.67 -0.64
C ALA A 114 -2.35 19.41 -1.99
N VAL A 115 -1.95 18.32 -2.63
CA VAL A 115 -2.59 17.74 -3.81
C VAL A 115 -3.11 16.35 -3.44
N THR A 116 -4.39 16.09 -3.67
CA THR A 116 -5.02 14.80 -3.42
C THR A 116 -5.50 14.20 -4.73
N ASN A 117 -5.32 12.90 -4.90
CA ASN A 117 -5.75 12.19 -6.09
C ASN A 117 -6.84 11.18 -5.77
N ASP A 118 -7.89 11.18 -6.56
CA ASP A 118 -8.85 10.08 -6.61
C ASP A 118 -9.29 9.85 -8.06
N ILE A 119 -9.89 8.70 -8.36
CA ILE A 119 -10.16 8.31 -9.75
C ILE A 119 -11.32 9.14 -10.33
N PHE A 120 -12.38 9.32 -9.54
CA PHE A 120 -13.66 9.88 -10.02
C PHE A 120 -14.25 10.96 -9.13
N THR A 121 -13.59 11.31 -8.01
CA THR A 121 -14.16 12.22 -7.02
C THR A 121 -13.10 13.20 -6.51
N LYS A 122 -13.56 14.17 -5.70
CA LYS A 122 -12.71 15.09 -4.96
C LYS A 122 -12.80 14.87 -3.45
N GLU A 123 -13.33 13.71 -3.03
CA GLU A 123 -13.70 13.40 -1.65
C GLU A 123 -12.55 13.65 -0.67
N ASP A 124 -11.33 13.23 -1.01
CA ASP A 124 -10.17 13.39 -0.12
C ASP A 124 -9.77 14.87 0.06
N GLY A 125 -9.85 15.67 -1.00
CA GLY A 125 -9.61 17.12 -0.93
C GLY A 125 -10.69 17.83 -0.11
N GLU A 126 -11.96 17.51 -0.36
CA GLU A 126 -13.11 18.03 0.38
C GLU A 126 -13.05 17.64 1.86
N PHE A 127 -12.62 16.41 2.15
CA PHE A 127 -12.36 15.93 3.50
C PHE A 127 -11.32 16.79 4.20
N LEU A 128 -10.17 17.07 3.56
CA LEU A 128 -9.12 17.90 4.14
C LEU A 128 -9.59 19.33 4.42
N ILE A 129 -10.36 19.93 3.51
CA ILE A 129 -10.94 21.26 3.69
C ILE A 129 -11.90 21.28 4.88
N LYS A 130 -12.84 20.33 4.92
CA LYS A 130 -13.87 20.21 5.96
C LYS A 130 -13.28 20.03 7.36
N HIS A 131 -12.16 19.30 7.47
CA HIS A 131 -11.48 19.06 8.75
C HIS A 131 -10.43 20.13 9.06
N GLY A 132 -10.39 21.20 8.27
CA GLY A 132 -9.48 22.33 8.45
C GLY A 132 -8.03 21.86 8.46
N ALA A 133 -7.61 21.06 7.48
CA ALA A 133 -6.21 20.68 7.31
C ALA A 133 -5.36 21.93 6.96
N LEU A 134 -5.78 22.63 5.91
CA LEU A 134 -5.21 23.87 5.38
C LEU A 134 -6.36 24.77 4.87
N PRO A 135 -6.12 26.07 4.63
CA PRO A 135 -7.02 26.89 3.82
C PRO A 135 -7.33 26.23 2.47
N GLU A 136 -8.58 26.35 2.00
CA GLU A 136 -9.08 25.69 0.79
C GLU A 136 -8.22 26.02 -0.44
N GLU A 137 -7.77 27.27 -0.55
CA GLU A 137 -6.98 27.74 -1.67
C GLU A 137 -5.60 27.08 -1.77
N ARG A 138 -5.15 26.37 -0.73
CA ARG A 138 -3.90 25.58 -0.67
C ARG A 138 -4.10 24.09 -0.92
N ILE A 139 -5.33 23.66 -1.20
CA ILE A 139 -5.67 22.27 -1.51
C ILE A 139 -6.10 22.18 -2.97
N ARG A 140 -5.61 21.16 -3.69
CA ARG A 140 -6.04 20.83 -5.05
C ARG A 140 -6.45 19.36 -5.10
N ALA A 141 -7.68 19.10 -5.53
CA ALA A 141 -8.17 17.76 -5.76
C ALA A 141 -8.08 17.42 -7.25
N VAL A 142 -7.36 16.35 -7.57
CA VAL A 142 -7.10 15.85 -8.93
C VAL A 142 -7.90 14.58 -9.16
N GLU A 143 -8.77 14.61 -10.16
CA GLU A 143 -9.47 13.42 -10.66
C GLU A 143 -8.61 12.76 -11.74
N THR A 144 -8.08 11.57 -11.48
CA THR A 144 -7.12 10.92 -12.38
C THR A 144 -7.77 10.23 -13.58
N GLY A 145 -9.06 9.88 -13.51
CA GLY A 145 -9.82 9.21 -14.57
C GLY A 145 -9.41 7.77 -14.89
N GLY A 146 -8.30 7.29 -14.32
CA GLY A 146 -7.71 5.97 -14.56
C GLY A 146 -6.87 5.46 -13.39
N CYS A 147 -6.06 4.42 -13.63
CA CYS A 147 -5.29 3.75 -12.58
C CYS A 147 -4.41 4.74 -11.80
N PRO A 148 -4.51 4.82 -10.45
CA PRO A 148 -3.76 5.81 -9.67
C PRO A 148 -2.25 5.78 -9.88
N HIS A 149 -1.63 4.60 -10.03
CA HIS A 149 -0.19 4.49 -10.28
C HIS A 149 0.25 5.25 -11.53
N ALA A 150 -0.56 5.26 -12.59
CA ALA A 150 -0.26 5.98 -13.83
C ALA A 150 -0.03 7.47 -13.56
N ALA A 151 -0.90 8.09 -12.75
CA ALA A 151 -0.83 9.51 -12.43
C ALA A 151 0.36 9.89 -11.53
N ILE A 152 0.94 8.94 -10.79
CA ILE A 152 2.04 9.21 -9.86
C ILE A 152 3.40 8.68 -10.33
N ARG A 153 3.43 7.91 -11.42
CA ARG A 153 4.65 7.27 -11.92
C ARG A 153 4.86 7.40 -13.42
N GLU A 154 3.92 6.93 -14.24
CA GLU A 154 4.07 6.88 -15.70
C GLU A 154 3.83 8.24 -16.38
N ASP A 155 2.76 8.95 -16.00
CA ASP A 155 2.45 10.30 -16.46
C ASP A 155 2.09 11.17 -15.25
N ILE A 156 3.10 11.88 -14.74
CA ILE A 156 2.99 12.70 -13.53
C ILE A 156 2.48 14.12 -13.81
N SER A 157 2.19 14.46 -15.06
CA SER A 157 1.89 15.83 -15.48
C SER A 157 0.67 16.42 -14.77
N ILE A 158 -0.35 15.59 -14.54
CA ILE A 158 -1.59 15.99 -13.85
C ILE A 158 -1.37 16.42 -12.40
N ASN A 159 -0.30 15.93 -11.77
CA ASN A 159 0.10 16.32 -10.41
C ASN A 159 1.13 17.43 -10.41
N LEU A 160 2.07 17.39 -11.35
CA LEU A 160 3.18 18.34 -11.40
C LEU A 160 2.70 19.79 -11.57
N GLY A 161 1.73 20.02 -12.47
CA GLY A 161 1.16 21.35 -12.70
C GLY A 161 0.60 22.00 -11.42
N PRO A 162 -0.37 21.35 -10.72
CA PRO A 162 -0.89 21.86 -9.45
C PRO A 162 0.18 22.05 -8.38
N LEU A 163 1.16 21.15 -8.27
CA LEU A 163 2.26 21.26 -7.30
C LEU A 163 3.12 22.51 -7.56
N GLU A 164 3.50 22.77 -8.80
CA GLU A 164 4.28 23.95 -9.19
C GLU A 164 3.48 25.25 -9.03
N GLU A 165 2.18 25.24 -9.39
CA GLU A 165 1.28 26.37 -9.18
C GLU A 165 1.20 26.75 -7.68
N LEU A 166 0.91 25.77 -6.83
CA LEU A 166 0.80 25.95 -5.39
C LEU A 166 2.13 26.41 -4.77
N SER A 167 3.24 25.81 -5.20
CA SER A 167 4.60 26.22 -4.81
C SER A 167 4.84 27.69 -5.11
N ASN A 168 4.48 28.14 -6.31
CA ASN A 168 4.71 29.49 -6.75
C ASN A 168 3.80 30.52 -6.08
N LEU A 169 2.51 30.21 -5.92
CA LEU A 169 1.50 31.08 -5.31
C LEU A 169 1.78 31.32 -3.82
N TYR A 170 2.15 30.26 -3.10
CA TYR A 170 2.22 30.30 -1.64
C TYR A 170 3.63 30.23 -1.07
N LYS A 171 4.65 30.13 -1.93
CA LYS A 171 6.06 29.96 -1.54
C LYS A 171 6.17 28.85 -0.49
N THR A 172 5.70 27.67 -0.85
CA THR A 172 5.64 26.54 0.07
C THR A 172 7.04 26.06 0.44
N ASP A 173 7.20 25.59 1.68
CA ASP A 173 8.39 24.89 2.12
C ASP A 173 8.30 23.40 1.79
N ILE A 174 7.09 22.84 1.93
CA ILE A 174 6.78 21.43 1.75
C ILE A 174 5.44 21.31 1.01
N LEU A 175 5.41 20.42 0.02
CA LEU A 175 4.19 20.00 -0.67
C LEU A 175 3.84 18.58 -0.25
N LEU A 176 2.55 18.32 -0.04
CA LEU A 176 2.04 16.98 0.21
C LEU A 176 1.26 16.50 -1.02
N CYS A 177 1.53 15.30 -1.50
CA CYS A 177 0.83 14.69 -2.63
C CYS A 177 0.33 13.30 -2.25
N GLU A 178 -0.99 13.14 -2.11
CA GLU A 178 -1.63 11.86 -1.85
C GLU A 178 -1.98 11.17 -3.17
N SER A 179 -1.59 9.91 -3.33
CA SER A 179 -2.07 9.09 -4.45
C SER A 179 -3.49 8.59 -4.21
N GLY A 180 -4.22 8.27 -5.28
CA GLY A 180 -5.38 7.39 -5.16
C GLY A 180 -4.97 6.04 -4.55
N GLY A 181 -5.93 5.32 -3.95
CA GLY A 181 -5.66 3.99 -3.40
C GLY A 181 -5.40 2.96 -4.51
N ASP A 182 -4.29 2.22 -4.42
CA ASP A 182 -3.89 1.26 -5.45
C ASP A 182 -3.31 -0.03 -4.85
N ASN A 183 -2.90 -0.98 -5.67
CA ASN A 183 -2.31 -2.24 -5.22
C ASN A 183 -0.84 -2.07 -4.75
N LEU A 184 -0.24 -3.16 -4.27
CA LEU A 184 1.13 -3.18 -3.70
C LEU A 184 2.24 -2.86 -4.72
N ALA A 185 1.93 -2.84 -6.02
CA ALA A 185 2.86 -2.49 -7.09
C ALA A 185 2.97 -0.98 -7.37
N ALA A 186 2.09 -0.16 -6.80
CA ALA A 186 2.13 1.29 -6.96
C ALA A 186 3.23 1.90 -6.11
N ASN A 187 4.01 2.81 -6.71
CA ASN A 187 5.01 3.62 -6.02
C ASN A 187 5.19 4.93 -6.80
N PHE A 188 5.52 6.02 -6.12
CA PHE A 188 5.75 7.31 -6.78
C PHE A 188 7.00 7.28 -7.66
N SER A 189 6.97 8.01 -8.78
CA SER A 189 8.20 8.42 -9.48
C SER A 189 8.97 9.43 -8.64
N ARG A 190 10.31 9.31 -8.64
CA ARG A 190 11.21 10.32 -8.05
C ARG A 190 11.14 11.67 -8.75
N GLU A 191 10.64 11.72 -9.98
CA GLU A 191 10.39 13.00 -10.64
C GLU A 191 9.25 13.77 -10.00
N LEU A 192 8.28 13.08 -9.37
CA LEU A 192 7.14 13.66 -8.68
C LEU A 192 7.37 13.82 -7.17
N ALA A 193 7.90 12.81 -6.47
CA ALA A 193 8.09 12.85 -5.02
C ALA A 193 9.58 12.80 -4.64
N ASP A 194 10.00 13.75 -3.82
CA ASP A 194 11.34 13.79 -3.26
C ASP A 194 11.43 12.86 -2.05
N TYR A 195 10.39 12.80 -1.22
CA TYR A 195 10.26 11.81 -0.14
C TYR A 195 9.03 10.95 -0.32
N ILE A 196 9.18 9.64 -0.28
CA ILE A 196 8.08 8.71 -0.52
C ILE A 196 7.71 7.98 0.78
N ILE A 197 6.48 8.19 1.21
CA ILE A 197 5.83 7.42 2.27
C ILE A 197 4.91 6.40 1.60
N TYR A 198 5.06 5.13 1.98
CA TYR A 198 4.10 4.10 1.63
C TYR A 198 3.38 3.62 2.88
N ILE A 199 2.06 3.73 2.91
CA ILE A 199 1.24 3.37 4.07
C ILE A 199 0.41 2.12 3.79
N ILE A 200 0.67 1.09 4.57
CA ILE A 200 -0.17 -0.11 4.71
C ILE A 200 -0.88 -0.07 6.07
N ASP A 201 -1.82 -0.97 6.30
CA ASP A 201 -2.47 -1.05 7.60
C ASP A 201 -2.70 -2.50 8.05
N VAL A 202 -2.84 -2.65 9.37
CA VAL A 202 -2.95 -3.96 10.02
C VAL A 202 -4.20 -4.73 9.60
N SER A 203 -5.29 -4.06 9.20
CA SER A 203 -6.52 -4.74 8.77
C SER A 203 -6.37 -5.49 7.44
N GLY A 204 -5.34 -5.20 6.63
CA GLY A 204 -4.95 -6.02 5.49
C GLY A 204 -4.34 -7.39 5.87
N GLY A 205 -4.05 -7.59 7.16
CA GLY A 205 -3.46 -8.77 7.76
C GLY A 205 -1.94 -8.70 7.89
N ASP A 206 -1.37 -9.47 8.83
CA ASP A 206 0.07 -9.44 9.14
C ASP A 206 1.00 -9.87 7.99
N LYS A 207 0.41 -10.42 6.92
CA LYS A 207 1.10 -10.86 5.71
C LYS A 207 1.44 -9.77 4.72
N ILE A 208 0.88 -8.58 4.88
CA ILE A 208 1.07 -7.51 3.90
C ILE A 208 2.56 -7.16 3.73
N PRO A 209 3.39 -6.98 4.79
CA PRO A 209 4.81 -6.71 4.60
C PRO A 209 5.53 -7.77 3.75
N ARG A 210 5.35 -9.08 4.03
CA ARG A 210 5.99 -10.17 3.27
C ARG A 210 5.48 -10.36 1.85
N LYS A 211 4.33 -9.79 1.47
CA LYS A 211 3.89 -9.74 0.07
C LYS A 211 4.77 -8.81 -0.78
N GLY A 212 5.50 -7.88 -0.15
CA GLY A 212 6.43 -6.98 -0.83
C GLY A 212 5.74 -6.02 -1.79
N GLY A 213 6.45 -5.68 -2.86
CA GLY A 213 6.08 -4.63 -3.80
C GLY A 213 6.92 -3.36 -3.58
N PRO A 214 7.14 -2.56 -4.63
CA PRO A 214 8.03 -1.39 -4.59
C PRO A 214 7.65 -0.38 -3.51
N GLY A 215 6.37 -0.20 -3.19
CA GLY A 215 5.97 0.65 -2.07
C GLY A 215 6.54 0.15 -0.73
N ILE A 216 6.39 -1.15 -0.45
CA ILE A 216 6.90 -1.75 0.79
C ILE A 216 8.43 -1.80 0.79
N THR A 217 9.07 -2.16 -0.32
CA THR A 217 10.51 -2.43 -0.36
C THR A 217 11.34 -1.17 -0.63
N GLN A 218 10.82 -0.18 -1.36
CA GLN A 218 11.62 0.94 -1.90
C GLN A 218 11.17 2.34 -1.45
N ALA A 219 9.99 2.52 -0.83
CA ALA A 219 9.64 3.81 -0.26
C ALA A 219 10.63 4.23 0.82
N ASP A 220 10.87 5.53 0.98
CA ASP A 220 11.80 6.03 2.00
C ASP A 220 11.32 5.71 3.40
N LEU A 221 10.00 5.76 3.63
CA LEU A 221 9.35 5.36 4.86
C LEU A 221 8.17 4.43 4.60
N LEU A 222 8.14 3.29 5.29
CA LEU A 222 6.95 2.45 5.38
C LEU A 222 6.18 2.84 6.65
N VAL A 223 4.89 3.11 6.53
CA VAL A 223 4.00 3.28 7.68
C VAL A 223 3.08 2.06 7.77
N ILE A 224 3.01 1.44 8.95
CA ILE A 224 2.10 0.35 9.26
C ILE A 224 1.05 0.88 10.24
N ASN A 225 -0.08 1.32 9.68
CA ASN A 225 -1.11 2.04 10.40
C ASN A 225 -2.17 1.12 11.03
N LYS A 226 -3.02 1.70 11.89
CA LYS A 226 -4.15 1.04 12.57
C LYS A 226 -3.71 -0.12 13.47
N THR A 227 -2.61 0.03 14.19
CA THR A 227 -2.09 -1.04 15.08
C THR A 227 -3.06 -1.39 16.22
N ASP A 228 -3.96 -0.48 16.57
CA ASP A 228 -5.08 -0.71 17.47
C ASP A 228 -6.03 -1.82 17.00
N LEU A 229 -6.10 -2.08 15.68
CA LEU A 229 -6.98 -3.11 15.11
C LEU A 229 -6.36 -4.52 15.11
N ALA A 230 -5.10 -4.68 15.52
CA ALA A 230 -4.41 -5.98 15.46
C ALA A 230 -5.19 -7.13 16.16
N PRO A 231 -5.73 -6.95 17.39
CA PRO A 231 -6.53 -7.98 18.04
C PRO A 231 -7.81 -8.32 17.29
N ALA A 232 -8.44 -7.32 16.66
CA ALA A 232 -9.73 -7.49 15.96
C ALA A 232 -9.60 -8.33 14.69
N VAL A 233 -8.44 -8.30 14.03
CA VAL A 233 -8.19 -9.06 12.79
C VAL A 233 -7.25 -10.27 12.99
N GLY A 234 -6.82 -10.53 14.23
CA GLY A 234 -5.90 -11.62 14.55
C GLY A 234 -4.50 -11.45 13.94
N ALA A 235 -4.04 -10.20 13.78
CA ALA A 235 -2.73 -9.90 13.22
C ALA A 235 -1.66 -9.81 14.32
N ASP A 236 -0.47 -10.36 14.06
CA ASP A 236 0.68 -10.24 14.97
C ASP A 236 1.63 -9.11 14.52
N LEU A 237 1.74 -8.06 15.34
CA LEU A 237 2.61 -6.93 15.08
C LEU A 237 4.10 -7.32 15.04
N LYS A 238 4.53 -8.34 15.80
CA LYS A 238 5.93 -8.82 15.76
C LYS A 238 6.24 -9.50 14.43
N VAL A 239 5.27 -10.20 13.85
CA VAL A 239 5.40 -10.77 12.50
C VAL A 239 5.51 -9.65 11.47
N MET A 240 4.68 -8.62 11.58
CA MET A 240 4.74 -7.47 10.67
C MET A 240 6.06 -6.72 10.76
N GLU A 241 6.59 -6.50 11.96
CA GLU A 241 7.90 -5.87 12.19
C GLU A 241 9.02 -6.69 11.56
N ARG A 242 9.11 -7.98 11.88
CA ARG A 242 10.12 -8.89 11.33
C ARG A 242 10.09 -8.88 9.80
N ASP A 243 8.89 -8.98 9.22
CA ASP A 243 8.72 -9.05 7.78
C ASP A 243 9.02 -7.70 7.12
N ALA A 244 8.63 -6.57 7.73
CA ALA A 244 8.97 -5.24 7.24
C ALA A 244 10.49 -5.01 7.22
N LEU A 245 11.18 -5.31 8.32
CA LEU A 245 12.64 -5.21 8.41
C LEU A 245 13.33 -6.08 7.36
N LYS A 246 12.86 -7.32 7.16
CA LYS A 246 13.41 -8.22 6.15
C LYS A 246 13.21 -7.68 4.73
N MET A 247 11.99 -7.27 4.39
CA MET A 247 11.66 -6.81 3.04
C MET A 247 12.27 -5.45 2.69
N ARG A 248 12.61 -4.66 3.72
CA ARG A 248 13.23 -3.33 3.58
C ARG A 248 14.74 -3.35 3.81
N GLU A 249 15.36 -4.51 4.00
CA GLU A 249 16.81 -4.61 4.29
C GLU A 249 17.23 -3.73 5.48
N GLY A 250 16.37 -3.63 6.50
CA GLY A 250 16.55 -2.74 7.65
C GLY A 250 16.17 -1.27 7.43
N GLY A 251 15.59 -0.91 6.28
CA GLY A 251 15.05 0.42 6.01
C GLY A 251 13.95 0.83 6.99
N PRO A 252 13.75 2.15 7.21
CA PRO A 252 12.93 2.62 8.32
C PRO A 252 11.46 2.33 8.06
N PHE A 253 10.74 2.05 9.14
CA PHE A 253 9.29 1.95 9.15
C PHE A 253 8.75 2.44 10.50
N VAL A 254 7.48 2.85 10.53
CA VAL A 254 6.80 3.32 11.74
C VAL A 254 5.48 2.58 11.92
N PHE A 255 5.26 2.06 13.13
CA PHE A 255 3.93 1.65 13.57
C PHE A 255 3.11 2.85 13.98
N ALA A 256 1.89 2.97 13.47
CA ALA A 256 1.06 4.14 13.68
C ALA A 256 -0.39 3.81 14.03
N GLN A 257 -1.02 4.75 14.72
CA GLN A 257 -2.46 4.86 14.85
C GLN A 257 -2.80 6.31 14.52
N VAL A 258 -2.78 6.65 13.24
CA VAL A 258 -2.83 8.05 12.79
C VAL A 258 -4.05 8.79 13.35
N LYS A 259 -5.20 8.13 13.44
CA LYS A 259 -6.43 8.69 14.04
C LYS A 259 -6.30 9.03 15.52
N HIS A 260 -5.36 8.38 16.21
CA HIS A 260 -5.06 8.59 17.64
C HIS A 260 -3.76 9.38 17.85
N GLY A 261 -3.15 9.91 16.78
CA GLY A 261 -1.91 10.68 16.84
C GLY A 261 -0.65 9.85 17.14
N VAL A 262 -0.75 8.53 17.29
CA VAL A 262 0.39 7.66 17.61
C VAL A 262 1.26 7.46 16.38
N GLY A 263 2.56 7.72 16.51
CA GLY A 263 3.56 7.59 15.45
C GLY A 263 3.65 8.79 14.48
N VAL A 264 2.72 9.76 14.57
CA VAL A 264 2.69 10.92 13.66
C VAL A 264 3.94 11.80 13.81
N GLU A 265 4.34 12.09 15.05
CA GLU A 265 5.54 12.89 15.32
C GLU A 265 6.82 12.23 14.78
N GLU A 266 6.93 10.90 14.89
CA GLU A 266 8.05 10.16 14.33
C GLU A 266 8.08 10.24 12.80
N ILE A 267 6.92 10.09 12.15
CA ILE A 267 6.79 10.26 10.69
C ILE A 267 7.22 11.68 10.28
N VAL A 268 6.76 12.72 11.00
CA VAL A 268 7.15 14.11 10.75
C VAL A 268 8.66 14.30 10.87
N ASN A 269 9.29 13.71 11.90
CA ASN A 269 10.73 13.81 12.09
C ASN A 269 11.52 13.21 10.92
N TYR A 270 11.09 12.07 10.37
CA TYR A 270 11.68 11.49 9.17
C TYR A 270 11.55 12.41 7.93
N ILE A 271 10.36 13.01 7.73
CA ILE A 271 10.14 13.97 6.63
C ILE A 271 11.09 15.17 6.78
N LEU A 272 11.11 15.79 7.96
CA LEU A 272 11.91 16.99 8.21
C LEU A 272 13.41 16.73 8.10
N GLN A 273 13.88 15.57 8.57
CA GLN A 273 15.28 15.18 8.39
C GLN A 273 15.64 15.08 6.90
N SER A 274 14.79 14.47 6.08
CA SER A 274 15.03 14.40 4.64
C SER A 274 14.94 15.77 3.96
N TRP A 275 14.03 16.63 4.42
CA TRP A 275 13.87 17.99 3.93
C TRP A 275 15.11 18.85 4.22
N GLU A 276 15.67 18.79 5.43
CA GLU A 276 16.90 19.50 5.79
C GLU A 276 18.08 19.04 4.92
N VAL A 277 18.23 17.73 4.74
CA VAL A 277 19.31 17.15 3.91
C VAL A 277 19.17 17.58 2.44
N ALA A 278 17.95 17.60 1.91
CA ALA A 278 17.71 17.93 0.51
C ALA A 278 17.82 19.44 0.22
N THR A 279 17.31 20.28 1.11
CA THR A 279 17.19 21.73 0.88
C THR A 279 18.35 22.53 1.49
N GLY A 280 19.06 21.99 2.47
CA GLY A 280 20.05 22.72 3.27
C GLY A 280 19.46 23.71 4.28
N ASN A 281 18.12 23.82 4.35
CA ASN A 281 17.43 24.61 5.36
C ASN A 281 17.47 23.92 6.72
N LYS A 282 17.21 24.67 7.79
CA LYS A 282 17.12 24.14 9.16
C LYS A 282 15.68 24.14 9.65
N ARG A 283 15.27 23.10 10.36
CA ARG A 283 13.96 23.01 11.00
C ARG A 283 13.79 24.05 12.11
N HIS A 284 12.54 24.49 12.32
CA HIS A 284 12.13 25.50 13.31
C HIS A 284 11.95 24.94 14.72
#